data_AF-A0A562DZY1-F1
#
_entry.id   AF-A0A562DZY1-F1
#
_cell.length_a   1.000
_cell.length_b   1.000
_cell.length_c   1.000
_cell.angle_alpha   90.00
_cell.angle_beta   90.00
_cell.angle_gamma   90.00
#
_symmetry.space_group_name_H-M   'P 1'
#
loop_
_entity.id
_entity.type
_entity.pdbx_description
1 polymer ?
#
loop_
_entity_poly.entity_id
_entity_poly.type
_entity_poly.pdbx_seq_one_letter_code
_entity_poly.pdbx_strand_id
1 'polypeptide(L)' 'MHPIRRALPVIDVQNAYFDGQLPIGFPDRRRSLANIIAAMDAAHGHVVPVVVAQDITRAAGGKAA' A
#
# COMPACT_ATOMS: atom_id res chain seq x y z
N MET A 1 24.65 19.41 10.69
CA MET A 1 23.32 18.77 10.55
C MET A 1 23.44 17.64 9.54
N HIS A 2 22.94 16.45 9.87
CA HIS A 2 22.84 15.36 8.88
C HIS A 2 21.54 15.51 8.09
N PRO A 3 21.57 15.48 6.74
CA PRO A 3 20.35 15.56 5.96
C PRO A 3 19.47 14.35 6.26
N ILE A 4 18.18 14.60 6.52
CA ILE A 4 17.18 13.53 6.68
C ILE A 4 17.04 12.82 5.34
N ARG A 5 17.39 11.53 5.31
CA ARG A 5 17.13 10.65 4.17
C ARG A 5 15.76 10.01 4.36
N ARG A 6 14.90 10.11 3.35
CA ARG A 6 13.52 9.57 3.36
C ARG A 6 13.40 8.45 2.34
N ALA A 7 12.49 7.53 2.61
CA ALA A 7 11.94 6.55 1.66
C ALA A 7 10.44 6.41 1.93
N LEU A 8 9.66 6.04 0.93
CA LEU A 8 8.23 5.77 1.03
C LEU A 8 7.99 4.26 1.00
N PRO A 9 7.74 3.61 2.15
CA PRO A 9 7.23 2.25 2.16
C PRO A 9 5.74 2.22 1.81
N VAL A 10 5.36 1.36 0.87
CA VAL A 10 3.97 1.07 0.49
C VAL A 10 3.71 -0.39 0.86
N ILE A 11 2.90 -0.62 1.89
CA ILE A 11 2.74 -1.93 2.53
C ILE A 11 1.35 -2.46 2.22
N ASP A 12 1.30 -3.67 1.65
CA ASP A 12 0.10 -4.50 1.49
C ASP A 12 -1.08 -3.78 0.81
N VAL A 13 -0.78 -2.91 -0.17
CA VAL A 13 -1.81 -2.25 -0.99
C VAL A 13 -2.28 -3.23 -2.07
N GLN A 14 -3.12 -4.17 -1.67
CA GLN A 14 -3.55 -5.31 -2.48
C GLN A 14 -5.07 -5.38 -2.62
N ASN A 15 -5.54 -6.08 -3.66
CA ASN A 15 -6.97 -6.27 -3.93
C ASN A 15 -7.73 -6.99 -2.80
N ALA A 16 -7.04 -7.75 -1.94
CA ALA A 16 -7.64 -8.46 -0.81
C ALA A 16 -8.39 -7.54 0.17
N TYR A 17 -8.02 -6.25 0.24
CA TYR A 17 -8.67 -5.25 1.08
C TYR A 17 -9.85 -4.52 0.40
N PHE A 18 -10.06 -4.75 -0.90
CA PHE A 18 -11.14 -4.18 -1.70
C PHE A 18 -12.23 -5.22 -1.98
N ASP A 19 -11.83 -6.31 -2.61
CA ASP A 19 -12.73 -7.35 -3.13
C ASP A 19 -12.65 -8.66 -2.31
N GLY A 20 -11.74 -8.72 -1.34
CA GLY A 20 -11.51 -9.88 -0.49
C GLY A 20 -12.31 -9.87 0.82
N GLN A 21 -12.04 -10.87 1.66
CA GLN A 21 -12.76 -11.10 2.93
C GLN A 21 -12.25 -10.23 4.10
N LEU A 22 -11.27 -9.36 3.87
CA LEU A 22 -10.67 -8.50 4.89
C LEU A 22 -10.83 -7.02 4.52
N PRO A 23 -12.07 -6.49 4.44
CA PRO A 23 -12.27 -5.09 4.07
C PRO A 23 -11.72 -4.14 5.15
N ILE A 24 -10.99 -3.12 4.72
CA ILE A 24 -10.60 -2.01 5.61
C ILE A 24 -11.83 -1.15 5.91
N GLY A 25 -12.18 -1.01 7.18
CA GLY A 25 -13.38 -0.30 7.63
C GLY A 25 -13.22 1.21 7.86
N PHE A 26 -12.00 1.68 8.14
CA PHE A 26 -11.72 3.11 8.30
C PHE A 26 -10.20 3.40 8.14
N PRO A 27 -9.80 4.51 7.50
CA PRO A 27 -10.63 5.40 6.68
C PRO A 27 -11.17 4.67 5.45
N ASP A 28 -12.08 5.31 4.69
CA ASP A 28 -12.56 4.75 3.43
C ASP A 28 -11.38 4.32 2.55
N ARG A 29 -11.40 3.07 2.09
CA ARG A 29 -10.29 2.47 1.33
C ARG A 29 -10.00 3.15 0.00
N ARG A 30 -11.00 3.76 -0.67
CA ARG A 30 -10.75 4.54 -1.90
C ARG A 30 -10.04 5.85 -1.57
N ARG A 31 -10.37 6.49 -0.44
CA ARG A 31 -9.63 7.63 0.08
C ARG A 31 -8.18 7.25 0.42
N SER A 32 -7.97 6.11 1.10
CA SER A 32 -6.62 5.61 1.38
C SER A 32 -5.83 5.38 0.09
N LEU A 33 -6.42 4.70 -0.89
CA LEU A 33 -5.78 4.44 -2.18
C LEU A 33 -5.40 5.72 -2.91
N ALA A 34 -6.30 6.71 -2.97
CA ALA A 34 -6.01 8.00 -3.59
C ALA A 34 -4.82 8.72 -2.93
N ASN A 35 -4.74 8.70 -1.60
CA ASN A 35 -3.63 9.29 -0.86
C ASN A 35 -2.30 8.54 -1.08
N ILE A 36 -2.35 7.21 -1.17
CA ILE A 36 -1.16 6.38 -1.45
C ILE A 36 -0.61 6.70 -2.84
N ILE A 37 -1.46 6.80 -3.85
CA ILE A 37 -1.06 7.17 -5.22
C ILE A 37 -0.42 8.56 -5.21
N ALA A 38 -1.07 9.55 -4.59
CA ALA A 38 -0.52 10.90 -4.48
C ALA A 38 0.85 10.93 -3.76
N ALA A 39 1.04 10.10 -2.74
CA ALA A 39 2.33 9.97 -2.05
C ALA A 39 3.41 9.34 -2.94
N MET A 40 3.06 8.31 -3.72
CA MET A 40 3.98 7.67 -4.68
C MET A 40 4.38 8.64 -5.80
N ASP A 41 3.43 9.42 -6.33
CA ASP A 41 3.70 10.45 -7.33
C ASP A 41 4.65 11.53 -6.79
N ALA A 42 4.40 12.02 -5.57
CA ALA A 42 5.28 12.98 -4.91
C ALA A 42 6.67 12.39 -4.64
N ALA A 43 6.75 11.14 -4.19
CA ALA A 43 8.02 10.47 -3.94
C ALA A 43 8.85 10.33 -5.22
N HIS A 44 8.23 9.91 -6.33
CA HIS A 44 8.88 9.88 -7.63
C HIS A 44 9.34 11.27 -8.09
N GLY A 45 8.49 12.29 -7.96
CA GLY A 45 8.81 13.68 -8.33
C GLY A 45 9.99 14.27 -7.55
N HIS A 46 10.26 13.77 -6.34
CA HIS A 46 11.36 14.21 -5.48
C HIS A 46 12.52 13.22 -5.37
N VAL A 47 12.55 12.17 -6.19
CA VAL A 47 13.60 11.12 -6.17
C VAL A 47 13.74 10.47 -4.77
N VAL A 48 12.61 10.34 -4.08
CA VAL A 48 12.52 9.60 -2.82
C VAL A 48 12.31 8.12 -3.17
N PRO A 49 13.15 7.19 -2.69
CA PRO A 49 12.97 5.77 -2.94
C PRO A 49 11.60 5.27 -2.49
N VAL A 50 10.88 4.58 -3.38
CA VAL A 50 9.63 3.90 -3.07
C VAL A 50 9.91 2.41 -2.92
N VAL A 51 9.48 1.82 -1.82
CA VAL A 51 9.64 0.39 -1.53
C VAL A 51 8.27 -0.22 -1.35
N VAL A 52 7.92 -1.20 -2.18
CA VAL A 52 6.64 -1.89 -2.12
C VAL A 52 6.82 -3.24 -1.42
N ALA A 53 6.01 -3.50 -0.41
CA ALA A 53 5.95 -4.78 0.29
C ALA A 53 4.55 -5.40 0.11
N GLN A 54 4.53 -6.71 -0.05
CA GLN A 54 3.31 -7.48 -0.26
C GLN A 54 3.37 -8.76 0.59
N ASP A 55 2.34 -8.99 1.40
CA ASP A 55 2.07 -10.28 2.01
C ASP A 55 1.72 -11.30 0.91
N ILE A 56 2.51 -12.37 0.85
CA ILE A 56 2.38 -13.48 -0.09
C ILE A 56 1.60 -14.65 0.49
N THR A 57 1.21 -14.57 1.77
CA THR A 57 0.35 -15.57 2.39
C THR A 57 -0.97 -15.57 1.65
N ARG A 58 -1.37 -16.73 1.12
CA ARG A 58 -2.69 -16.89 0.51
C ARG A 58 -3.72 -16.51 1.56
N ALA A 59 -4.50 -15.46 1.30
CA ALA A 59 -5.64 -15.11 2.14
C ALA A 59 -6.43 -16.40 2.41
N ALA A 60 -6.61 -16.75 3.68
CA ALA A 60 -7.32 -17.94 4.12
C ALA A 60 -8.78 -17.86 3.65
N GLY A 61 -9.04 -18.31 2.43
CA GLY A 61 -10.33 -18.14 1.75
C GLY A 61 -10.39 -18.69 0.34
N GLY A 62 -9.25 -19.06 -0.27
CA GLY A 62 -9.29 -19.79 -1.54
C GLY A 62 -9.76 -21.22 -1.30
N LYS A 63 -10.99 -21.54 -1.70
CA LYS A 63 -11.45 -22.92 -1.86
C LYS A 63 -10.38 -23.67 -2.66
N ALA A 64 -9.95 -24.84 -2.18
CA ALA A 64 -9.21 -25.77 -3.00
C ALA A 64 -10.08 -26.08 -4.23
N ALA A 65 -9.56 -25.79 -5.41
CA ALA A 65 -9.99 -26.46 -6.63
C ALA A 65 -9.10 -27.68 -6.80
#